data_AF-A0AAE9XH53-F1
#
_entry.id   AF-A0AAE9XH53-F1
#
_cell.length_a   1.000
_cell.length_b   1.000
_cell.length_c   1.000
_cell.angle_alpha   90.00
_cell.angle_beta   90.00
_cell.angle_gamma   90.00
#
_symmetry.space_group_name_H-M   'P 1'
#
loop_
_entity.id
_entity.type
_entity.pdbx_description
1 polymer ?
#
loop_
_entity_poly.entity_id
_entity_poly.type
_entity_poly.pdbx_seq_one_letter_code
_entity_poly.pdbx_strand_id
1 'polypeptide(L)'
;MDNLKGVRALEWARELSKVPEGCFKIAFFPYNRKTGKVGTTLRVLEGCKVRRALPEEAFSVASENYFLFKDKDGNNKMCYKILIRYMGFPHDNFTLRKIDWL
;
A
#
# COMPACT_ATOMS: atom_id res chain seq x y z
N MET A 1 17.66 12.03 6.66
CA MET A 1 16.80 11.08 5.94
C MET A 1 15.37 11.54 6.14
N ASP A 2 14.76 12.16 5.13
CA ASP A 2 13.42 12.72 5.26
C ASP A 2 12.39 11.59 5.28
N ASN A 3 11.73 11.39 6.44
CA ASN A 3 10.64 10.45 6.56
C ASN A 3 9.41 10.99 5.81
N LEU A 4 8.66 10.10 5.14
CA LEU A 4 7.43 10.48 4.44
C LEU A 4 6.22 10.15 5.31
N LYS A 5 5.39 11.14 5.63
CA LYS A 5 4.13 10.91 6.36
C LYS A 5 3.23 9.94 5.61
N GLY A 6 2.67 8.97 6.32
CA GLY A 6 1.85 7.90 5.76
C GLY A 6 0.64 8.41 5.00
N VAL A 7 -0.07 9.41 5.55
CA VAL A 7 -1.21 10.04 4.86
C VAL A 7 -0.80 10.57 3.49
N ARG A 8 0.30 11.32 3.42
CA ARG A 8 0.83 11.89 2.18
C ARG A 8 1.29 10.81 1.20
N ALA A 9 1.90 9.74 1.71
CA ALA A 9 2.31 8.60 0.88
C ALA A 9 1.09 7.90 0.23
N LEU A 10 0.00 7.73 0.97
CA LEU A 10 -1.23 7.15 0.43
C LEU A 10 -1.91 8.08 -0.59
N GLU A 11 -1.89 9.39 -0.36
CA GLU A 11 -2.39 10.38 -1.33
C GLU A 11 -1.60 10.33 -2.64
N TRP A 12 -0.27 10.33 -2.57
CA TRP A 12 0.57 10.17 -3.75
C TRP A 12 0.29 8.88 -4.50
N ALA A 13 0.15 7.77 -3.80
CA ALA A 13 -0.20 6.50 -4.43
C ALA A 13 -1.56 6.57 -5.15
N ARG A 14 -2.56 7.23 -4.58
CA ARG A 14 -3.88 7.45 -5.22
C ARG A 14 -3.76 8.30 -6.47
N GLU A 15 -3.06 9.43 -6.40
CA GLU A 15 -2.91 10.33 -7.54
C GLU A 15 -2.14 9.69 -8.69
N LEU A 16 -1.05 8.99 -8.39
CA LEU A 16 -0.30 8.24 -9.41
C LEU A 16 -1.17 7.18 -10.09
N SER A 17 -2.03 6.51 -9.32
CA SER A 17 -2.88 5.44 -9.87
C SER A 17 -4.00 5.94 -10.79
N LYS A 18 -4.26 7.26 -10.84
CA LYS A 18 -5.18 7.87 -11.82
C LYS A 18 -4.54 7.99 -13.21
N VAL A 19 -3.21 8.02 -13.27
CA VAL A 19 -2.46 8.13 -14.53
C VAL A 19 -2.23 6.73 -15.11
N PRO A 20 -2.42 6.51 -16.43
CA PRO A 20 -2.26 5.19 -17.04
C PRO A 20 -0.91 4.53 -16.77
N GLU A 21 0.18 5.28 -16.72
CA GLU A 21 1.53 4.76 -16.44
C GLU A 21 1.95 4.88 -14.97
N GLY A 22 1.15 5.59 -14.16
CA GLY A 22 1.53 5.86 -12.78
C GLY A 22 1.40 4.61 -11.90
N CYS A 23 2.48 4.28 -11.21
CA CYS A 23 2.53 3.16 -10.26
C CYS A 23 3.41 3.52 -9.07
N PHE A 24 3.40 2.66 -8.05
CA PHE A 24 4.24 2.81 -6.87
C PHE A 24 4.82 1.47 -6.42
N LYS A 25 5.83 1.55 -5.55
CA LYS A 25 6.41 0.42 -4.83
C LYS A 25 5.96 0.51 -3.37
N ILE A 26 5.63 -0.62 -2.76
CA ILE A 26 5.17 -0.68 -1.37
C ILE A 26 5.84 -1.82 -0.62
N ALA A 27 6.24 -1.56 0.62
CA ALA A 27 6.79 -2.56 1.52
C ALA A 27 6.04 -2.57 2.85
N PHE A 28 5.52 -3.73 3.24
CA PHE A 28 4.68 -3.88 4.43
C PHE A 28 4.81 -5.26 5.06
N PHE A 29 4.47 -5.38 6.35
CA PHE A 29 4.34 -6.67 7.00
C PHE A 29 2.97 -7.28 6.69
N PRO A 30 2.89 -8.52 6.15
CA PRO A 30 1.62 -9.14 5.85
C PRO A 30 0.88 -9.49 7.14
N TYR A 31 -0.44 -9.28 7.16
CA TYR A 31 -1.30 -9.69 8.26
C TYR A 31 -2.16 -10.88 7.85
N ASN A 32 -2.13 -11.96 8.62
CA ASN A 32 -2.98 -13.11 8.42
C ASN A 32 -4.25 -13.00 9.27
N ARG A 33 -5.39 -12.76 8.61
CA ARG A 33 -6.70 -12.64 9.25
C ARG A 33 -7.15 -13.92 9.95
N LYS A 34 -6.81 -15.11 9.43
CA LYS A 34 -7.24 -16.40 10.01
C LYS A 34 -6.56 -16.68 11.34
N THR A 35 -5.29 -16.27 11.47
CA THR A 35 -4.49 -16.55 12.67
C THR A 35 -4.34 -15.32 13.57
N GLY A 36 -4.80 -14.14 13.15
CA GLY A 36 -4.65 -12.88 13.88
C GLY A 36 -3.19 -12.42 14.06
N LYS A 37 -2.25 -12.91 13.23
CA LYS A 37 -0.81 -12.69 13.39
C LYS A 37 -0.23 -11.84 12.27
N VAL A 38 0.67 -10.94 12.62
CA VAL A 38 1.52 -10.19 11.68
C VAL A 38 2.74 -11.04 11.35
N GLY A 39 3.04 -11.20 10.07
CA GLY A 39 4.26 -11.86 9.62
C GLY A 39 5.51 -11.04 9.93
N THR A 40 6.62 -11.72 10.16
CA THR A 40 7.92 -11.08 10.46
C THR A 40 8.71 -10.69 9.21
N THR A 41 8.32 -11.20 8.04
CA THR A 41 8.99 -10.91 6.77
C THR A 41 8.35 -9.71 6.08
N LEU A 42 9.17 -8.71 5.77
CA LEU A 42 8.74 -7.55 5.00
C LEU A 42 8.46 -7.96 3.55
N ARG A 43 7.23 -7.77 3.09
CA ARG A 43 6.85 -8.03 1.70
C ARG A 43 7.00 -6.76 0.89
N VAL A 44 7.76 -6.83 -0.20
CA VAL A 44 7.96 -5.72 -1.15
C VAL A 44 7.22 -6.04 -2.44
N LEU A 45 6.39 -5.12 -2.91
CA LEU A 45 5.66 -5.22 -4.17
C LEU A 45 5.92 -3.99 -5.03
N GLU A 46 6.07 -4.21 -6.33
CA GLU A 46 6.39 -3.20 -7.34
C GLU A 46 5.27 -3.09 -8.37
N GLY A 47 5.27 -2.01 -9.14
CA GLY A 47 4.28 -1.77 -10.20
C GLY A 47 2.84 -1.71 -9.66
N CYS A 48 2.67 -1.28 -8.42
CA CYS A 48 1.37 -1.33 -7.76
C CYS A 48 0.50 -0.13 -8.16
N LYS A 49 -0.82 -0.35 -8.17
CA LYS A 49 -1.84 0.69 -8.41
C LYS A 49 -2.98 0.61 -7.41
N VAL A 50 -3.41 1.73 -6.87
CA VAL A 50 -4.56 1.81 -5.97
C VAL A 50 -5.82 1.38 -6.72
N ARG A 51 -6.66 0.62 -6.04
CA ARG A 51 -7.96 0.20 -6.55
C ARG A 51 -9.08 0.66 -5.62
N ARG A 52 -10.29 0.74 -6.16
CA ARG A 52 -11.49 0.89 -5.35
C ARG A 52 -11.80 -0.41 -4.61
N ALA A 53 -12.49 -0.29 -3.48
CA ALA A 53 -13.05 -1.44 -2.78
C ALA A 53 -14.05 -2.15 -3.68
N LEU A 54 -14.02 -3.48 -3.65
CA LEU A 54 -15.07 -4.27 -4.30
C LEU A 54 -16.37 -4.18 -3.48
N PRO A 55 -17.55 -4.40 -4.08
CA PRO A 55 -18.83 -4.32 -3.36
C PRO A 55 -18.87 -5.19 -2.11
N GLU A 56 -18.29 -6.40 -2.17
CA GLU A 56 -18.17 -7.33 -1.05
C GLU A 56 -17.21 -6.86 0.07
N GLU A 57 -16.25 -5.99 -0.25
CA GLU A 57 -15.28 -5.43 0.70
C GLU A 57 -15.79 -4.13 1.35
N ALA A 58 -16.68 -3.41 0.67
CA ALA A 58 -17.19 -2.11 1.09
C ALA A 58 -17.92 -2.18 2.44
N PHE A 59 -18.62 -3.28 2.69
CA PHE A 59 -19.38 -3.51 3.93
C PHE A 59 -18.59 -4.23 5.03
N SER A 60 -17.30 -4.51 4.79
CA SER A 60 -16.45 -5.14 5.81
C SER A 60 -15.99 -4.11 6.84
N VAL A 61 -16.16 -4.44 8.13
CA VAL A 61 -16.00 -3.61 9.35
C VAL A 61 -14.63 -2.90 9.50
N ALA A 62 -13.67 -3.16 8.61
CA ALA A 62 -12.32 -2.59 8.69
C ALA A 62 -11.79 -2.03 7.36
N SER A 63 -12.64 -1.85 6.33
CA SER A 63 -12.22 -1.40 4.98
C SER A 63 -11.39 -0.11 5.02
N GLU A 64 -11.70 0.81 5.93
CA GLU A 64 -10.97 2.08 6.12
C GLU A 64 -9.54 1.91 6.64
N ASN A 65 -9.25 0.84 7.38
CA ASN A 65 -7.90 0.56 7.88
C ASN A 65 -7.01 -0.11 6.84
N TYR A 66 -7.61 -0.59 5.75
CA TYR A 66 -6.90 -1.23 4.67
C TYR A 66 -6.50 -0.23 3.59
N PHE A 67 -5.36 -0.51 3.00
CA PHE A 67 -4.93 0.05 1.75
C PHE A 67 -5.12 -1.00 0.66
N LEU A 68 -6.00 -0.71 -0.30
CA LEU A 68 -6.41 -1.60 -1.38
C LEU A 68 -5.65 -1.23 -2.66
N PHE A 69 -4.99 -2.20 -3.26
CA PHE A 69 -4.21 -1.99 -4.47
C PHE A 69 -4.18 -3.25 -5.33
N LYS A 70 -3.65 -3.13 -6.55
CA LYS A 70 -3.27 -4.22 -7.43
C LYS A 70 -1.76 -4.26 -7.54
N ASP A 71 -1.18 -5.45 -7.65
CA ASP A 71 0.22 -5.61 -8.00
C ASP A 71 0.44 -5.48 -9.52
N LYS A 72 1.71 -5.56 -9.96
CA LYS A 72 2.09 -5.52 -11.37
C LYS A 72 1.40 -6.57 -12.25
N ASP A 73 1.02 -7.71 -11.64
CA ASP A 73 0.38 -8.84 -12.33
C ASP A 73 -1.15 -8.67 -12.37
N GLY A 74 -1.68 -7.55 -11.85
CA GLY A 74 -3.11 -7.24 -11.84
C GLY A 74 -3.89 -7.89 -10.70
N ASN A 75 -3.22 -8.60 -9.79
CA ASN A 75 -3.89 -9.28 -8.68
C ASN A 75 -4.33 -8.29 -7.62
N ASN A 76 -5.57 -8.41 -7.16
CA ASN A 76 -6.07 -7.63 -6.04
C ASN A 76 -5.29 -7.97 -4.77
N LYS A 77 -4.72 -6.95 -4.14
CA LYS A 77 -4.03 -7.00 -2.84
C LYS A 77 -4.67 -6.02 -1.88
N MET A 78 -4.38 -6.26 -0.61
CA MET A 78 -4.77 -5.41 0.50
C MET A 78 -3.75 -5.55 1.63
N CYS A 79 -3.50 -4.47 2.35
CA CYS A 79 -2.66 -4.47 3.55
C CYS A 79 -3.17 -3.45 4.55
N TYR A 80 -2.88 -3.63 5.85
CA TYR A 80 -3.19 -2.60 6.84
C TYR A 80 -2.27 -1.40 6.64
N LYS A 81 -2.84 -0.19 6.64
CA LYS A 81 -2.09 1.06 6.46
C LYS A 81 -0.94 1.16 7.47
N ILE A 82 -1.23 0.92 8.75
CA ILE A 82 -0.25 0.98 9.85
C ILE A 82 0.92 -0.01 9.73
N LEU A 83 0.80 -1.06 8.91
CA LEU A 83 1.85 -2.06 8.68
C LEU A 83 2.75 -1.73 7.50
N ILE A 84 2.45 -0.67 6.76
CA ILE A 84 3.32 -0.16 5.70
C ILE A 84 4.54 0.47 6.36
N ARG A 85 5.73 0.07 5.88
CA ARG A 85 7.01 0.56 6.41
C ARG A 85 7.75 1.41 5.41
N TYR A 86 7.62 1.11 4.12
CA TYR A 86 8.24 1.89 3.07
C TYR A 86 7.33 2.02 1.84
N MET A 87 7.44 3.13 1.14
CA MET A 87 6.88 3.31 -0.20
C MET A 87 7.87 4.01 -1.10
N GLY A 88 7.86 3.68 -2.38
CA GLY A 88 8.67 4.31 -3.43
C GLY A 88 7.79 4.79 -4.57
N PHE A 89 8.17 5.91 -5.18
CA PHE A 89 7.37 6.60 -6.17
C PHE A 89 8.20 6.96 -7.41
N PRO A 90 7.60 7.28 -8.56
CA PRO A 90 8.37 7.50 -9.79
C PRO A 90 9.34 8.69 -9.73
N HIS A 91 9.01 9.73 -8.95
CA HIS A 91 9.81 10.97 -8.88
C HIS A 91 11.22 10.78 -8.31
N ASP A 92 11.47 9.68 -7.60
CA ASP A 92 12.77 9.34 -7.02
C ASP A 92 13.27 7.95 -7.45
N ASN A 93 12.88 7.53 -8.67
CA ASN A 93 13.23 6.22 -9.22
C ASN A 93 12.79 5.05 -8.30
N PHE A 94 11.63 5.18 -7.66
CA PHE A 94 11.05 4.20 -6.75
C PHE A 94 11.89 3.90 -5.51
N THR A 95 12.68 4.86 -5.06
CA THR A 95 13.48 4.72 -3.83
C THR A 95 12.55 4.51 -2.63
N LEU A 96 12.79 3.45 -1.85
CA LEU A 96 11.96 3.11 -0.69
C LEU A 96 12.18 4.13 0.44
N ARG A 97 11.23 5.05 0.61
CA ARG A 97 11.21 5.99 1.74
C ARG A 97 10.50 5.39 2.93
N LYS A 98 11.07 5.58 4.12
CA LYS A 98 10.45 5.16 5.37
C LYS A 98 9.16 5.94 5.58
N ILE A 99 8.09 5.20 5.89
CA ILE A 99 6.79 5.78 6.19
C ILE A 99 6.68 6.07 7.68
N ASP A 100 6.30 7.29 7.98
CA ASP A 100 5.98 7.74 9.33
C ASP A 100 4.47 7.81 9.54
N TRP A 101 3.97 7.07 10.54
CA TRP A 101 2.56 7.01 10.88
C TRP A 101 2.22 7.80 12.15
N LEU A 102 3.23 8.35 12.84
CA LEU A 102 3.10 9.08 14.10
C LEU A 102 3.41 10.56 13.94
#